data_AF-A1WSY2-F1
#
_entry.id   AF-A1WSY2-F1
#
_cell.length_a   1.000
_cell.length_b   1.000
_cell.length_c   1.000
_cell.angle_alpha   90.00
_cell.angle_beta   90.00
_cell.angle_gamma   90.00
#
_symmetry.space_group_name_H-M   'P 1'
#
loop_
_entity.id
_entity.type
_entity.pdbx_description
1 polymer ?
#
loop_
_entity_poly.entity_id
_entity_poly.type
_entity_poly.pdbx_seq_one_letter_code
_entity_poly.pdbx_strand_id
1 'polypeptide(L)'
;MKPPQSLAGYIRQHLKELEERLEVGVRQEVIVAELEAHGYKTTLKGFRNFLYRARIRAAQKTVAASAKPASQKEQKYAPSVAQKPDQKKQEIPPNPLTKKAGFEFKGTNSVDENDLI
;
A
#
# COMPACT_ATOMS: atom_id res chain seq x y z
N MET A 1 38.70 1.26 2.96
CA MET A 1 37.74 2.18 2.31
C MET A 1 36.37 1.51 2.26
N LYS A 2 35.27 2.21 2.56
CA LYS A 2 33.92 1.63 2.43
C LYS A 2 33.63 1.41 0.93
N PRO A 3 33.05 0.26 0.53
CA PRO A 3 32.72 0.04 -0.87
C PRO A 3 31.70 1.09 -1.35
N PRO A 4 31.73 1.48 -2.64
CA PRO A 4 30.75 2.41 -3.18
C PRO A 4 29.34 1.85 -2.95
N GLN A 5 28.50 2.67 -2.34
CA GLN A 5 27.14 2.29 -2.00
C GLN A 5 26.34 2.04 -3.27
N SER A 6 25.71 0.86 -3.38
CA SER A 6 24.81 0.55 -4.51
C SER A 6 23.58 1.47 -4.52
N LEU A 7 23.03 1.75 -5.71
CA LEU A 7 21.79 2.53 -5.89
C LEU A 7 20.63 1.97 -5.03
N ALA A 8 20.46 0.65 -5.03
CA ALA A 8 19.44 0.00 -4.21
C ALA A 8 19.68 0.20 -2.70
N GLY A 9 20.94 0.34 -2.29
CA GLY A 9 21.32 0.71 -0.93
C GLY A 9 20.94 2.14 -0.59
N TYR A 10 21.25 3.08 -1.50
CA TYR A 10 20.87 4.49 -1.40
C TYR A 10 19.36 4.68 -1.23
N ILE A 11 18.57 4.13 -2.15
CA ILE A 11 17.10 4.24 -2.10
C ILE A 11 16.52 3.68 -0.80
N ARG A 12 17.09 2.61 -0.24
CA ARG A 12 16.61 2.06 1.04
C ARG A 12 16.91 2.94 2.25
N GLN A 13 18.06 3.61 2.25
CA GLN A 13 18.43 4.52 3.33
C GLN A 13 17.60 5.81 3.28
N HIS A 14 17.37 6.33 2.08
CA HIS A 14 16.63 7.57 1.84
C HIS A 14 15.15 7.34 1.51
N LEU A 15 14.59 6.16 1.81
CA LEU A 15 13.22 5.81 1.40
C LEU A 15 12.20 6.82 1.93
N LYS A 16 12.31 7.21 3.19
CA LYS A 16 11.36 8.13 3.83
C LYS A 16 11.38 9.51 3.18
N GLU A 17 12.58 10.06 2.96
CA GLU A 17 12.78 11.35 2.29
C GLU A 17 12.23 11.32 0.85
N LEU A 18 12.49 10.23 0.12
CA LEU A 18 11.97 10.06 -1.24
C LEU A 18 10.43 9.97 -1.24
N GLU A 19 9.81 9.34 -0.24
CA GLU A 19 8.36 9.26 -0.12
C GLU A 19 7.72 10.60 0.24
N GLU A 20 8.30 11.35 1.18
CA GLU A 20 7.84 12.70 1.52
C GLU A 20 7.87 13.63 0.29
N ARG A 21 8.95 13.57 -0.49
CA ARG A 21 9.05 14.34 -1.74
C ARG A 21 7.98 13.94 -2.76
N LEU A 22 7.70 12.64 -2.88
CA LEU A 22 6.64 12.14 -3.77
C LEU A 22 5.24 12.56 -3.28
N GLU A 23 5.03 12.62 -1.97
CA GLU A 23 3.77 13.07 -1.36
C GLU A 23 3.51 14.56 -1.57
N VAL A 24 4.56 15.37 -1.53
CA VAL A 24 4.52 16.81 -1.90
C VAL A 24 4.31 17.01 -3.41
N GLY A 25 4.36 15.93 -4.21
CA GLY A 25 4.08 15.96 -5.65
C GLY A 25 5.32 16.14 -6.53
N VAL A 26 6.53 15.94 -5.99
CA VAL A 26 7.75 15.96 -6.81
C VAL A 26 7.70 14.84 -7.84
N ARG A 27 7.95 15.19 -9.10
CA ARG A 27 7.95 14.24 -10.21
C ARG A 27 9.08 13.21 -10.07
N GLN A 28 8.77 11.94 -10.33
CA GLN A 28 9.75 10.86 -10.29
C GLN A 28 10.90 11.07 -11.28
N GLU A 29 10.66 11.74 -12.41
CA GLU A 29 11.72 12.06 -13.38
C GLU A 29 12.80 12.99 -12.78
N VAL A 30 12.40 13.93 -11.92
CA VAL A 30 13.33 14.87 -11.27
C VAL A 30 14.24 14.12 -10.29
N ILE A 31 13.66 13.21 -9.51
CA ILE A 31 14.43 12.37 -8.58
C ILE A 31 15.42 11.48 -9.34
N VAL A 32 15.03 10.95 -10.50
CA VAL A 32 15.94 10.16 -11.34
C VAL A 32 17.09 11.03 -11.86
N ALA A 33 16.81 12.25 -12.33
CA ALA A 33 17.85 13.17 -12.78
C ALA A 33 18.84 13.55 -11.65
N GLU A 34 18.34 13.75 -10.43
CA GLU A 34 19.19 13.97 -9.25
C GLU A 34 20.04 12.74 -8.92
N LEU A 35 19.45 11.54 -8.96
CA LEU A 35 20.21 10.30 -8.76
C LEU A 35 21.31 10.14 -9.80
N GLU A 36 21.06 10.52 -11.06
CA GLU A 36 22.08 10.54 -12.12
C GLU A 36 23.17 11.57 -11.83
N ALA A 37 22.83 12.76 -11.33
CA ALA A 37 23.80 13.78 -10.89
C ALA A 37 24.67 13.29 -9.72
N HIS A 38 24.12 12.44 -8.85
CA HIS A 38 24.86 11.75 -7.78
C HIS A 38 25.69 10.55 -8.28
N GLY A 39 25.71 10.29 -9.59
CA GLY A 39 26.49 9.21 -10.22
C GLY A 39 25.75 7.87 -10.30
N TYR A 40 24.46 7.82 -9.96
CA TYR A 40 23.64 6.62 -10.08
C TYR A 40 22.85 6.61 -11.39
N LYS A 41 23.33 5.86 -12.38
CA LYS A 41 22.61 5.64 -13.63
C LYS A 41 21.40 4.74 -13.39
N THR A 42 20.18 5.25 -13.62
CA THR A 42 18.95 4.46 -13.54
C THR A 42 17.89 4.96 -14.52
N THR A 43 17.06 4.05 -15.02
CA THR A 43 15.85 4.44 -15.76
C THR A 43 14.70 4.70 -14.78
N LEU A 44 13.67 5.43 -15.24
CA LEU A 44 12.43 5.64 -14.47
C LEU A 44 11.78 4.31 -14.04
N LYS A 45 11.75 3.33 -14.95
CA LYS A 45 11.24 1.97 -14.66
C LYS A 45 12.08 1.27 -13.58
N GLY A 46 13.40 1.39 -13.66
CA GLY A 46 14.32 0.86 -12.65
C GLY A 46 14.07 1.49 -11.28
N PHE A 47 13.97 2.81 -11.23
CA PHE A 47 13.68 3.56 -10.01
C PHE A 47 12.37 3.12 -9.34
N ARG A 48 11.27 3.01 -10.11
CA ARG A 48 9.98 2.50 -9.61
C ARG A 48 10.09 1.10 -9.01
N ASN A 49 10.84 0.20 -9.66
CA ASN A 49 11.07 -1.15 -9.13
C ASN A 49 11.88 -1.11 -7.82
N PHE A 50 12.95 -0.31 -7.76
CA PHE A 50 13.73 -0.17 -6.53
C PHE A 50 12.91 0.41 -5.37
N LEU A 51 12.07 1.44 -5.63
CA LEU A 51 11.14 1.97 -4.63
C LEU A 51 10.16 0.90 -4.15
N TYR A 52 9.52 0.18 -5.07
CA TYR A 52 8.59 -0.90 -4.71
C TYR A 52 9.25 -1.96 -3.82
N ARG A 53 10.44 -2.43 -4.19
CA ARG A 53 11.17 -3.43 -3.39
C ARG A 53 11.61 -2.88 -2.04
N ALA A 54 11.98 -1.60 -1.98
CA ALA A 54 12.37 -0.95 -0.75
C ALA A 54 11.17 -0.80 0.21
N ARG A 55 9.97 -0.48 -0.30
CA ARG A 55 8.71 -0.46 0.45
C ARG A 55 8.35 -1.81 1.05
N ILE A 56 8.39 -2.88 0.24
CA ILE A 56 8.14 -4.24 0.74
C ILE A 56 9.09 -4.59 1.89
N ARG A 57 10.38 -4.29 1.73
CA ARG A 57 11.38 -4.59 2.75
C ARG A 57 11.16 -3.76 4.02
N ALA A 58 10.75 -2.50 3.90
CA ALA A 58 10.40 -1.66 5.04
C ALA A 58 9.20 -2.23 5.80
N ALA A 59 8.13 -2.61 5.09
CA ALA A 59 6.95 -3.25 5.68
C ALA A 59 7.27 -4.59 6.35
N GLN A 60 8.13 -5.42 5.74
CA GLN A 60 8.57 -6.66 6.38
C GLN A 60 9.37 -6.41 7.66
N LYS A 61 10.20 -5.36 7.68
CA LYS A 61 11.00 -5.00 8.87
C LYS A 61 10.12 -4.53 10.01
N THR A 62 9.04 -3.80 9.76
CA THR A 62 8.09 -3.38 10.80
C THR A 62 7.29 -4.56 11.35
N VAL A 63 6.85 -5.48 10.49
CA VAL A 63 6.16 -6.72 10.91
C VAL A 63 7.09 -7.61 11.73
N ALA A 64 8.35 -7.79 11.31
CA ALA A 64 9.33 -8.58 12.05
C ALA A 64 9.74 -7.93 13.38
N ALA A 65 9.78 -6.60 13.46
CA ALA A 65 10.03 -5.88 14.71
C ALA A 65 8.86 -6.01 15.71
N SER A 66 7.63 -6.09 15.21
CA SER A 66 6.42 -6.39 15.99
C SER A 66 6.31 -7.87 16.39
N ALA A 67 7.07 -8.76 15.76
CA ALA A 67 7.12 -10.19 16.05
C ALA A 67 8.29 -10.58 16.98
N LYS A 68 8.90 -9.64 17.70
CA LYS A 68 9.79 -9.99 18.81
C LYS A 68 8.97 -10.76 19.85
N PRO A 69 9.32 -12.02 20.19
CA PRO A 69 8.61 -12.75 21.23
C PRO A 69 8.83 -12.02 22.55
N ALA A 70 7.73 -11.58 23.16
CA ALA A 70 7.74 -11.23 24.57
C ALA A 70 8.30 -12.43 25.35
N SER A 71 9.27 -12.13 26.22
CA SER A 71 9.93 -13.05 27.13
C SER A 71 9.02 -14.17 27.63
N GLN A 72 9.33 -15.42 27.26
CA GLN A 72 8.88 -16.58 28.03
C GLN A 72 9.78 -16.68 29.27
N LYS A 73 9.34 -16.04 30.35
CA LYS A 73 9.70 -16.45 31.71
C LYS A 73 8.42 -16.71 32.48
N GLU A 74 8.35 -17.94 33.00
CA GLU A 74 7.51 -18.39 34.12
C GLU A 74 5.99 -18.40 33.85
N GLN A 75 5.20 -19.40 34.22
CA GLN A 75 5.40 -20.63 34.95
C GLN A 75 4.15 -21.47 34.67
N LYS A 76 4.29 -22.79 34.74
CA LYS A 76 3.21 -23.77 34.76
C LYS A 76 2.09 -23.32 35.70
N TYR A 77 0.83 -23.39 35.26
CA TYR A 77 -0.29 -24.06 35.93
C TYR A 77 -1.56 -23.85 35.07
N ALA A 78 -1.95 -24.91 34.36
CA ALA A 78 -3.34 -25.13 33.94
C ALA A 78 -4.16 -25.54 35.21
N PRO A 79 -5.52 -25.51 35.24
CA PRO A 79 -6.39 -25.74 34.07
C PRO A 79 -7.73 -24.96 34.01
N SER A 80 -8.33 -25.01 32.81
CA SER A 80 -9.75 -25.27 32.53
C SER A 80 -10.83 -24.54 33.34
N VAL A 81 -11.57 -23.61 32.71
CA VAL A 81 -13.05 -23.58 32.71
C VAL A 81 -13.55 -22.95 31.40
N ALA A 82 -14.57 -23.59 30.84
CA ALA A 82 -15.34 -23.22 29.66
C ALA A 82 -15.98 -21.82 29.72
N GLN A 83 -16.25 -21.20 28.56
CA GLN A 83 -17.58 -20.72 28.14
C GLN A 83 -17.51 -19.99 26.78
N LYS A 84 -18.24 -20.51 25.79
CA LYS A 84 -18.91 -19.70 24.76
C LYS A 84 -20.15 -19.09 25.42
N PRO A 85 -20.51 -17.84 25.11
CA PRO A 85 -21.65 -17.59 24.20
C PRO A 85 -21.33 -16.46 23.19
N ASP A 86 -21.69 -16.59 21.92
CA ASP A 86 -22.97 -16.17 21.33
C ASP A 86 -23.00 -14.69 20.89
N GLN A 87 -23.08 -14.53 19.56
CA GLN A 87 -23.74 -13.48 18.78
C GLN A 87 -23.78 -12.03 19.29
N LYS A 88 -23.16 -11.14 18.50
CA LYS A 88 -23.82 -9.88 18.12
C LYS A 88 -23.39 -9.47 16.71
N LYS A 89 -24.21 -9.86 15.73
CA LYS A 89 -24.29 -9.18 14.43
C LYS A 89 -24.58 -7.70 14.71
N GLN A 90 -23.58 -6.85 14.51
CA GLN A 90 -23.84 -5.43 14.32
C GLN A 90 -24.41 -5.29 12.90
N GLU A 91 -25.72 -5.05 12.82
CA GLU A 91 -26.37 -4.60 11.60
C GLU A 91 -25.81 -3.23 11.23
N ILE A 92 -24.87 -3.23 10.30
CA ILE A 92 -24.46 -2.03 9.57
C ILE A 92 -25.67 -1.63 8.72
N PRO A 93 -26.19 -0.40 8.81
CA PRO A 93 -27.29 0.03 7.94
C PRO A 93 -26.85 -0.17 6.48
N PRO A 94 -27.69 -0.80 5.63
CA PRO A 94 -27.29 -1.11 4.26
C PRO A 94 -26.96 0.18 3.53
N ASN A 95 -25.69 0.32 3.14
CA ASN A 95 -25.19 1.46 2.39
C ASN A 95 -26.02 1.63 1.10
N PRO A 96 -26.69 2.77 0.86
CA PRO A 96 -27.51 2.99 -0.33
C PRO A 96 -26.72 2.92 -1.65
N LEU A 97 -25.38 3.00 -1.63
CA LEU A 97 -24.52 2.78 -2.80
C LEU A 97 -24.47 1.33 -3.29
N THR A 98 -25.00 0.36 -2.53
CA THR A 98 -25.08 -1.04 -2.97
C THR A 98 -26.28 -1.32 -3.87
N LYS A 99 -27.24 -0.38 -3.95
CA LYS A 99 -28.28 -0.46 -4.96
C LYS A 99 -27.61 -0.19 -6.30
N LYS A 100 -27.45 -1.22 -7.12
CA LYS A 100 -27.23 -1.03 -8.55
C LYS A 100 -28.48 -0.31 -9.07
N ALA A 101 -28.42 1.02 -9.17
CA ALA A 101 -29.36 1.78 -9.97
C ALA A 101 -29.11 1.29 -11.41
N GLY A 102 -29.91 0.31 -11.81
CA GLY A 102 -29.83 -0.31 -13.12
C GLY A 102 -30.26 0.71 -14.16
N PHE A 103 -29.32 1.47 -14.67
CA PHE A 103 -29.51 2.14 -15.94
C PHE A 103 -29.35 1.08 -17.03
N GLU A 104 -30.46 0.45 -17.41
CA GLU A 104 -30.51 -0.42 -18.58
C GLU A 104 -30.53 0.44 -19.84
N PHE A 105 -29.35 0.64 -20.44
CA PHE A 105 -29.26 1.29 -21.74
C PHE A 105 -29.77 0.33 -22.83
N LYS A 106 -31.02 0.52 -23.28
CA LYS A 106 -31.65 -0.30 -24.33
C LYS A 106 -31.26 0.11 -25.76
N GLY A 107 -30.25 0.96 -25.92
CA GLY A 107 -29.79 1.46 -27.22
C GLY A 107 -30.69 2.57 -27.79
N THR A 108 -30.21 3.24 -28.84
CA THR A 108 -30.88 4.38 -29.48
C THR A 108 -32.08 3.98 -30.34
N ASN A 109 -32.32 2.69 -30.55
CA ASN A 109 -33.44 2.18 -31.37
C ASN A 109 -34.82 2.41 -30.75
N SER A 110 -34.87 2.86 -29.49
CA SER A 110 -36.11 3.14 -28.75
C SER A 110 -36.35 4.63 -28.52
N VAL A 111 -35.53 5.49 -29.14
CA VAL A 111 -35.71 6.95 -29.10
C VAL A 111 -36.46 7.35 -30.37
N ASP A 112 -37.67 7.89 -30.20
CA ASP A 112 -38.48 8.43 -31.29
C ASP A 112 -37.88 9.77 -31.73
N GLU A 113 -37.72 9.98 -33.04
CA GLU A 113 -37.14 11.23 -33.58
C GLU A 113 -38.01 12.46 -33.25
N ASN A 114 -39.30 12.26 -32.93
CA ASN A 114 -40.20 13.33 -32.50
C ASN A 114 -39.95 13.81 -31.05
N ASP A 115 -39.19 13.07 -30.24
CA ASP A 115 -38.82 13.47 -28.87
C ASP A 115 -37.53 14.33 -28.84
N LEU A 116 -36.89 14.56 -29.99
CA LEU A 116 -35.67 15.36 -30.13
C LEU A 116 -35.91 16.85 -30.49
N ILE A 117 -37.14 17.34 -30.37
CA ILE A 117 -37.53 18.72 -30.73
C ILE A 117 -37.27 19.72 -29.59
#